data_AF-A0A529PEZ3-F1
#
_entry.id   AF-A0A529PEZ3-F1
#
_cell.length_a   1.000
_cell.length_b   1.000
_cell.length_c   1.000
_cell.angle_alpha   90.00
_cell.angle_beta   90.00
_cell.angle_gamma   90.00
#
_symmetry.space_group_name_H-M   'P 1'
#
loop_
_entity.id
_entity.type
_entity.pdbx_description
1 polymer ?
#
loop_
_entity_poly.entity_id
_entity_poly.type
_entity_poly.pdbx_seq_one_letter_code
_entity_poly.pdbx_strand_id
1 'polypeptide(L)'
;ELYDEVHLISAPLAFAATRTLHERHAVFAGPTSGASYIVGRWRARQYPEETVVVICPDEGHRYVEAAYDPEWLKKQNACLNKNVSLDAPATENHPSTALPPWNRYLWRRRSREAVLNVLEDDS
;
A
#
# COMPACT_ATOMS: atom_id res chain seq x y z
N GLU A 1 2.94 -21.28 -3.32
CA GLU A 1 3.68 -20.01 -3.11
C GLU A 1 3.43 -19.41 -1.73
N LEU A 2 4.32 -18.52 -1.28
CA LEU A 2 4.42 -18.02 0.10
C LEU A 2 3.38 -16.94 0.50
N TYR A 3 2.63 -16.39 -0.46
CA TYR A 3 1.76 -15.24 -0.22
C TYR A 3 0.27 -15.62 -0.23
N ASP A 4 -0.46 -15.18 0.79
CA ASP A 4 -1.92 -15.31 0.87
C ASP A 4 -2.62 -14.14 0.16
N GLU A 5 -2.10 -12.93 0.32
CA GLU A 5 -2.60 -11.68 -0.28
C GLU A 5 -1.44 -10.86 -0.87
N VAL A 6 -1.73 -10.11 -1.93
CA VAL A 6 -0.82 -9.10 -2.50
C VAL A 6 -1.56 -7.78 -2.54
N HIS A 7 -0.90 -6.69 -2.13
CA HIS A 7 -1.47 -5.35 -2.20
C HIS A 7 -0.67 -4.47 -3.14
N LEU A 8 -1.36 -3.77 -4.05
CA LEU A 8 -0.76 -2.73 -4.88
C LEU A 8 -1.15 -1.36 -4.33
N ILE A 9 -0.13 -0.58 -3.97
CA ILE A 9 -0.25 0.74 -3.37
C ILE A 9 0.24 1.79 -4.36
N SER A 10 -0.56 2.83 -4.60
CA SER A 10 -0.12 3.97 -5.41
C SER A 10 0.92 4.80 -4.68
N ALA A 11 1.83 5.44 -5.43
CA ALA A 11 2.83 6.33 -4.83
C ALA A 11 2.22 7.44 -3.94
N PRO A 12 1.14 8.14 -4.36
CA PRO A 12 0.47 9.13 -3.50
C PRO A 12 0.02 8.56 -2.15
N LEU A 13 -0.55 7.34 -2.13
CA LEU A 13 -0.96 6.67 -0.90
C LEU A 13 0.25 6.28 -0.03
N ALA A 14 1.30 5.74 -0.63
CA ALA A 14 2.53 5.41 0.08
C ALA A 14 3.14 6.65 0.76
N PHE A 15 3.19 7.79 0.07
CA PHE A 15 3.70 9.04 0.65
C PHE A 15 2.83 9.57 1.79
N ALA A 16 1.51 9.61 1.62
CA ALA A 16 0.60 10.05 2.68
C ALA A 16 0.66 9.12 3.91
N ALA A 17 0.76 7.81 3.69
CA ALA A 17 0.90 6.83 4.75
C ALA A 17 2.24 6.96 5.49
N THR A 18 3.33 7.24 4.76
CA THR A 18 4.67 7.51 5.34
C THR A 18 4.64 8.71 6.25
N ARG A 19 4.04 9.82 5.79
CA ARG A 19 3.89 11.02 6.61
C ARG A 19 2.99 10.77 7.83
N THR A 20 1.90 10.03 7.67
CA THR A 20 1.02 9.65 8.78
C THR A 20 1.74 8.79 9.81
N LEU A 21 2.56 7.83 9.36
CA LEU A 21 3.37 6.97 10.21
C LEU A 21 4.36 7.81 11.04
N HIS A 22 5.04 8.77 10.41
CA HIS A 22 5.93 9.69 11.09
C HIS A 22 5.18 10.61 12.07
N GLU A 23 4.11 11.26 11.63
CA GLU A 23 3.32 12.22 12.44
C GLU A 23 2.68 11.56 13.68
N ARG A 24 2.24 10.29 13.58
CA ARG A 24 1.53 9.62 14.68
C ARG A 24 2.42 8.75 15.57
N HIS A 25 3.53 8.24 15.04
CA HIS A 25 4.34 7.23 15.73
C HIS A 25 5.82 7.60 15.80
N ALA A 26 6.22 8.77 15.30
CA ALA A 26 7.62 9.22 15.24
C ALA A 26 8.57 8.26 14.49
N VAL A 27 8.02 7.42 13.60
CA VAL A 27 8.81 6.52 12.75
C VAL A 27 9.20 7.28 11.48
N PHE A 28 10.46 7.70 11.41
CA PHE A 28 11.02 8.42 10.26
C PHE A 28 11.60 7.44 9.25
N ALA A 29 10.79 7.05 8.26
CA ALA A 29 11.10 5.97 7.31
C ALA A 29 10.80 6.33 5.85
N GLY A 30 11.22 5.48 4.91
CA GLY A 30 10.98 5.66 3.48
C GLY A 30 9.55 5.32 2.99
N PRO A 31 9.17 5.69 1.75
CA PRO A 31 7.85 5.47 1.17
C PRO A 31 7.33 4.03 1.19
N THR A 32 8.21 3.05 1.02
CA THR A 32 7.87 1.62 1.07
C THR A 32 7.40 1.21 2.46
N SER A 33 7.95 1.81 3.51
CA SER A 33 7.46 1.66 4.89
C SER A 33 6.04 2.18 5.04
N GLY A 34 5.70 3.32 4.42
CA GLY A 34 4.31 3.81 4.39
C GLY A 34 3.35 2.85 3.68
N ALA A 35 3.78 2.25 2.57
CA ALA A 35 2.99 1.24 1.86
C ALA A 35 2.74 -0.01 2.73
N SER A 36 3.76 -0.52 3.42
CA SER A 36 3.59 -1.64 4.37
C SER A 36 2.73 -1.25 5.58
N TYR A 37 2.92 -0.05 6.12
CA TYR A 37 2.18 0.46 7.27
C TYR A 37 0.68 0.57 6.99
N ILE A 38 0.26 1.13 5.85
CA ILE A 38 -1.17 1.28 5.58
C ILE A 38 -1.87 -0.08 5.49
N VAL A 39 -1.23 -1.07 4.87
CA VAL A 39 -1.72 -2.45 4.79
C VAL A 39 -1.81 -3.07 6.18
N GLY A 40 -0.74 -3.00 6.98
CA GLY A 40 -0.73 -3.53 8.33
C GLY A 40 -1.78 -2.88 9.23
N ARG A 41 -1.92 -1.55 9.17
CA ARG A 41 -2.93 -0.79 9.91
C ARG A 41 -4.36 -1.16 9.52
N TRP A 42 -4.63 -1.41 8.24
CA TRP A 42 -5.93 -1.90 7.81
C TRP A 42 -6.17 -3.33 8.32
N ARG A 43 -5.20 -4.24 8.18
CA ARG A 43 -5.33 -5.63 8.64
C ARG A 43 -5.57 -5.71 10.15
N ALA A 44 -4.82 -4.97 10.96
CA ALA A 44 -5.00 -4.91 12.40
C ALA A 44 -6.38 -4.39 12.81
N ARG A 45 -7.00 -3.51 12.00
CA ARG A 45 -8.39 -3.05 12.23
C ARG A 45 -9.42 -4.12 11.86
N GLN A 46 -9.16 -4.94 10.85
CA GLN A 46 -10.09 -6.01 10.43
C GLN A 46 -10.02 -7.23 11.33
N TYR A 47 -8.84 -7.53 11.89
CA TYR A 47 -8.58 -8.71 12.71
C TYR A 47 -7.96 -8.28 14.05
N PRO A 48 -8.77 -7.74 14.99
CA PRO A 48 -8.26 -7.15 16.24
C PRO A 48 -7.55 -8.15 17.15
N GLU A 49 -7.80 -9.45 16.97
CA GLU A 49 -7.16 -10.53 17.72
C GLU A 49 -5.79 -10.97 17.13
N GLU A 50 -5.44 -10.51 15.92
CA GLU A 50 -4.16 -10.84 15.28
C GLU A 50 -3.06 -9.84 15.68
N THR A 51 -1.85 -10.35 15.90
CA THR A 51 -0.65 -9.48 15.96
C THR A 51 -0.11 -9.26 14.54
N VAL A 52 -0.14 -8.01 14.08
CA VAL A 52 0.36 -7.64 12.75
C VAL A 52 1.74 -6.98 12.86
N VAL A 53 2.72 -7.55 12.17
CA VAL A 53 4.08 -7.01 12.07
C VAL A 53 4.27 -6.36 10.71
N VAL A 54 4.85 -5.16 10.69
CA VAL A 54 5.22 -4.44 9.45
C VAL A 54 6.73 -4.20 9.42
N ILE A 55 7.32 -4.30 8.23
CA ILE A 55 8.76 -4.07 8.02
C ILE A 55 8.95 -2.68 7.41
N CYS A 56 9.83 -1.89 8.03
CA CYS A 56 10.28 -0.60 7.50
C CYS A 56 11.73 -0.76 7.02
N PRO A 57 11.99 -0.88 5.70
CA PRO A 57 13.30 -1.30 5.21
C PRO A 57 14.39 -0.24 5.31
N ASP A 58 14.04 1.05 5.42
CA ASP A 58 14.99 2.16 5.42
C ASP A 58 14.48 3.41 6.17
N GLU A 59 15.42 4.27 6.58
CA GLU A 59 15.11 5.53 7.25
C GLU A 59 14.72 6.66 6.27
N GLY A 60 14.02 7.66 6.80
CA GLY A 60 13.42 8.74 6.01
C GLY A 60 14.40 9.78 5.43
N HIS A 61 15.67 9.79 5.84
CA HIS A 61 16.61 10.88 5.50
C HIS A 61 16.82 11.05 3.99
N ARG A 62 16.70 9.96 3.21
CA ARG A 62 16.81 9.97 1.75
C ARG A 62 15.62 10.62 1.04
N TYR A 63 14.54 10.89 1.76
CA TYR A 63 13.25 11.30 1.21
C TYR A 63 12.78 12.66 1.70
N VAL A 64 13.64 13.41 2.41
CA VAL A 64 13.33 14.73 2.96
C VAL A 64 12.87 15.69 1.86
N GLU A 65 13.58 15.73 0.74
CA GLU A 65 13.28 16.58 -0.42
C GLU A 65 12.26 15.95 -1.39
N ALA A 66 11.57 14.88 -0.97
CA ALA A 66 10.59 14.17 -1.78
C ALA A 66 9.31 13.86 -0.99
N ALA A 67 9.18 12.65 -0.44
CA ALA A 67 7.95 12.19 0.24
C ALA A 67 7.58 13.03 1.48
N TYR A 68 8.54 13.75 2.06
CA TYR A 68 8.34 14.69 3.16
C TYR A 68 8.24 16.16 2.73
N ASP A 69 8.48 16.49 1.45
CA ASP A 69 8.39 17.85 0.92
C ASP A 69 6.99 18.10 0.29
N PRO A 70 6.16 18.97 0.88
CA PRO A 70 4.85 19.30 0.34
C PRO A 70 4.88 19.91 -1.07
N GLU A 71 5.91 20.69 -1.40
CA GLU A 71 6.04 21.33 -2.71
C GLU A 71 6.44 20.32 -3.78
N TRP A 72 7.33 19.39 -3.45
CA TRP A 72 7.63 18.26 -4.33
C TRP A 72 6.37 17.42 -4.60
N LEU A 73 5.60 17.07 -3.57
CA LEU A 73 4.36 16.29 -3.73
C LEU A 73 3.34 16.97 -4.65
N LYS A 74 3.17 18.30 -4.53
CA LYS A 74 2.31 19.08 -5.43
C LYS A 74 2.79 18.99 -6.88
N LYS A 75 4.09 19.18 -7.12
CA LYS A 75 4.68 19.10 -8.47
C LYS A 75 4.51 17.73 -9.12
N GLN A 76 4.55 16.66 -8.33
CA GLN A 76 4.36 15.29 -8.81
C GLN A 76 2.89 14.89 -8.97
N ASN A 77 1.92 15.80 -8.75
CA ASN A 77 0.50 15.47 -8.64
C ASN A 77 0.25 14.30 -7.64
N ALA A 78 1.10 14.19 -6.62
CA ALA A 78 1.09 13.09 -5.66
C ALA A 78 0.31 13.43 -4.37
N CYS A 79 -0.45 14.53 -4.40
CA CYS A 79 -1.42 14.84 -3.37
C CYS A 79 -2.65 13.96 -3.55
N LEU A 80 -2.97 13.14 -2.55
CA LEU A 80 -4.24 12.41 -2.55
C LEU A 80 -5.40 13.39 -2.50
N ASN A 81 -6.41 13.13 -3.33
CA ASN A 81 -7.67 13.84 -3.21
C ASN A 81 -8.30 13.49 -1.86
N LYS A 82 -8.68 14.52 -1.10
CA LYS A 82 -9.29 14.38 0.24
C LYS A 82 -10.58 13.54 0.23
N ASN A 83 -11.21 13.40 -0.93
CA ASN A 83 -12.47 12.66 -1.10
C ASN A 83 -12.28 11.15 -1.34
N VAL A 84 -11.05 10.66 -1.48
CA VAL A 84 -10.80 9.22 -1.66
C VAL A 84 -10.71 8.57 -0.28
N SER A 85 -11.56 7.58 -0.01
CA SER A 85 -11.44 6.76 1.19
C SER A 85 -10.17 5.93 1.11
N LEU A 86 -9.21 6.19 1.99
CA LEU A 86 -7.92 5.50 2.07
C LEU A 86 -7.91 4.39 3.12
N ASP A 87 -9.08 4.06 3.66
CA ASP A 87 -9.20 3.22 4.85
C ASP A 87 -9.29 1.72 4.55
N ALA A 88 -9.55 1.33 3.29
CA ALA A 88 -9.59 -0.05 2.85
C ALA A 88 -9.21 -0.20 1.36
N PRO A 89 -8.65 -1.36 0.95
CA PRO A 89 -8.38 -1.67 -0.45
C PRO A 89 -9.66 -2.05 -1.22
N ALA A 90 -9.68 -1.75 -2.53
CA ALA A 90 -10.53 -2.50 -3.46
C ALA A 90 -10.03 -3.95 -3.56
N THR A 91 -10.95 -4.93 -3.68
CA THR A 91 -10.57 -6.34 -3.80
C THR A 91 -10.81 -6.81 -5.22
N GLU A 92 -9.75 -7.26 -5.88
CA GLU A 92 -9.74 -7.64 -7.28
C GLU A 92 -9.19 -9.06 -7.45
N ASN A 93 -9.64 -9.78 -8.47
CA ASN A 93 -9.17 -11.14 -8.74
C ASN A 93 -7.90 -11.18 -9.59
N HIS A 94 -7.60 -10.11 -10.31
CA HIS A 94 -6.49 -10.07 -11.26
C HIS A 94 -5.66 -8.76 -11.19
N PRO A 95 -4.32 -8.82 -11.20
CA PRO A 95 -3.47 -7.63 -11.13
C PRO A 95 -3.67 -6.61 -12.26
N SER A 96 -4.14 -7.00 -13.44
CA SER A 96 -4.36 -6.08 -14.56
C SER A 96 -5.58 -5.15 -14.39
N THR A 97 -6.51 -5.46 -13.48
CA THR A 97 -7.68 -4.61 -13.21
C THR A 97 -7.42 -3.58 -12.11
N ALA A 98 -6.16 -3.43 -11.69
CA ALA A 98 -5.77 -2.54 -10.61
C ALA A 98 -6.16 -1.08 -10.87
N LEU A 99 -6.86 -0.46 -9.93
CA LEU A 99 -7.12 0.97 -9.96
C LEU A 99 -6.52 1.67 -8.73
N PRO A 100 -5.84 2.82 -8.87
CA PRO A 100 -5.34 3.55 -7.73
C PRO A 100 -6.50 3.99 -6.80
N PRO A 101 -6.24 4.18 -5.49
CA PRO A 101 -4.92 4.19 -4.88
C PRO A 101 -4.49 2.87 -4.24
N TRP A 102 -5.39 1.90 -4.08
CA TRP A 102 -5.11 0.69 -3.31
C TRP A 102 -5.94 -0.51 -3.77
N ASN A 103 -5.26 -1.56 -4.22
CA ASN A 103 -5.87 -2.85 -4.55
C ASN A 103 -5.32 -3.96 -3.65
N ARG A 104 -6.17 -4.94 -3.35
CA ARG A 104 -5.86 -6.21 -2.70
C ARG A 104 -6.22 -7.34 -3.64
N TYR A 105 -5.29 -8.27 -3.85
CA TYR A 105 -5.49 -9.50 -4.61
C TYR A 105 -5.42 -10.70 -3.69
N LEU A 106 -6.39 -11.60 -3.83
CA LEU A 106 -6.39 -12.88 -3.13
C LEU A 106 -5.44 -13.84 -3.86
N TRP A 107 -4.17 -13.82 -3.46
CA TRP A 107 -3.13 -14.64 -4.07
C TRP A 107 -3.34 -16.14 -3.76
N ARG A 108 -3.82 -16.46 -2.56
CA ARG A 108 -4.21 -17.81 -2.11
C ARG A 108 -3.10 -18.85 -2.32
N ARG A 109 -1.83 -18.45 -2.13
CA ARG A 109 -0.65 -19.32 -2.30
C ARG A 109 -0.51 -19.94 -3.69
N ARG A 110 -1.19 -19.39 -4.70
CA ARG A 110 -1.09 -19.81 -6.11
C ARG A 110 0.24 -19.35 -6.73
N SER A 111 0.70 -20.06 -7.75
CA SER A 111 1.83 -19.59 -8.56
C SER A 111 1.48 -18.29 -9.27
N ARG A 112 2.49 -17.51 -9.65
CA ARG A 112 2.29 -16.28 -10.43
C ARG A 112 1.55 -16.59 -11.73
N GLU A 113 1.94 -17.66 -12.41
CA GLU A 113 1.33 -18.13 -13.65
C GLU A 113 -0.15 -18.46 -13.43
N ALA A 114 -0.48 -19.18 -12.36
CA ALA A 114 -1.86 -19.52 -12.03
C ALA A 114 -2.74 -18.32 -11.66
N VAL A 115 -2.16 -17.22 -11.15
CA VAL A 115 -2.90 -15.98 -10.92
C VAL A 115 -3.11 -15.19 -12.21
N LEU A 116 -2.11 -15.14 -13.08
CA LEU A 116 -2.17 -14.37 -14.32
C LEU A 116 -3.07 -15.00 -15.39
N ASN A 117 -3.28 -16.33 -15.33
CA ASN A 117 -4.15 -17.02 -16.28
C ASN A 117 -5.65 -16.99 -15.88
N VAL A 118 -6.02 -16.39 -14.75
CA VAL A 118 -7.43 -16.35 -14.26
C VAL A 118 -8.37 -15.64 -15.24
N LEU A 119 -7.86 -14.76 -16.10
CA LEU A 119 -8.68 -14.06 -17.10
C LEU A 119 -9.00 -14.90 -18.35
N GLU A 120 -8.38 -16.08 -18.52
CA GLU A 120 -8.64 -16.95 -19.68
C GLU A 120 -9.85 -17.89 -19.45
N ASP A 121 -10.28 -18.09 -18.21
CA ASP A 121 -11.38 -19.02 -17.86
C ASP A 121 -12.76 -18.33 -17.70
N ASP A 122 -12.82 -16.99 -17.69
CA ASP A 122 -14.06 -16.20 -17.55
C ASP A 122 -14.61 -15.68 -18.91
N SER A 123 -14.06 -16.13 -20.05
CA SER A 123 -14.44 -15.73 -21.42
C SER A 123 -15.06 -16.84 -22.25
#